data_AF-A0A8K0MUH1-F1
#
_entry.id   AF-A0A8K0MUH1-F1
#
_cell.length_a   1.000
_cell.length_b   1.000
_cell.length_c   1.000
_cell.angle_alpha   90.00
_cell.angle_beta   90.00
_cell.angle_gamma   90.00
#
_symmetry.space_group_name_H-M   'P 1'
#
loop_
_entity.id
_entity.type
_entity.pdbx_description
1 polymer ?
#
loop_
_entity_poly.entity_id
_entity_poly.type
_entity_poly.pdbx_seq_one_letter_code
_entity_poly.pdbx_strand_id
1 'polypeptide(L)'
;MEISRLRALLLWIAVVLLLYAIRVDCFYLPGVAPADFRKKDPLQVKVNKLTSTKTQLPYSLPYCQPNTIVDSAENLGEVLRGDRMENSPYAFEMREPQMCRIVCRITLNDNDVKAIKEKIDDEYCVNMILDNLPLVVPIKRLDRDSPTVYQHGFYVGVKGQYNGSRDEKYFIHNHLSFLVKYHEDEQLDVSRIVGFEVKPFSVKHEYEGEWNGNTTRLSTCDPHAQRTVSNSDYPQEVEANKGIIFTYDVEFKESDVKWASRWDTYLLMADDQIHWFSIVNSLMIVLFLSGMVAMIMLRTLYRDISKYNQLETQEEAH
;
A
#
# COMPACT_ATOMS: atom_id res chain seq x y z
N MET A 1 62.84 -8.09 -31.94
CA MET A 1 62.03 -8.83 -30.93
C MET A 1 61.73 -8.00 -29.68
N GLU A 2 62.51 -6.95 -29.36
CA GLU A 2 62.23 -6.06 -28.21
C GLU A 2 61.09 -5.05 -28.45
N ILE A 3 60.96 -4.52 -29.66
CA ILE A 3 59.95 -3.49 -30.00
C ILE A 3 58.52 -4.03 -29.86
N SER A 4 58.30 -5.32 -30.12
CA SER A 4 56.98 -5.95 -29.95
C SER A 4 56.60 -6.12 -28.48
N ARG A 5 57.57 -6.38 -27.59
CA ARG A 5 57.34 -6.49 -26.14
C ARG A 5 57.03 -5.13 -25.51
N LEU A 6 57.70 -4.06 -25.96
CA LEU A 6 57.44 -2.70 -25.49
C LEU A 6 56.04 -2.19 -25.89
N ARG A 7 55.60 -2.50 -27.11
CA ARG A 7 54.23 -2.19 -27.58
C ARG A 7 53.17 -2.95 -26.79
N ALA A 8 53.42 -4.23 -26.48
CA ALA A 8 52.52 -5.03 -25.65
C ALA A 8 52.40 -4.45 -24.23
N LEU A 9 53.52 -4.02 -23.64
CA LEU A 9 53.53 -3.39 -22.31
C LEU A 9 52.74 -2.08 -22.29
N LEU A 10 52.93 -1.21 -23.30
CA LEU A 10 52.20 0.05 -23.43
C LEU A 10 50.70 -0.16 -23.62
N LEU A 11 50.31 -1.16 -24.41
CA LEU A 11 48.90 -1.56 -24.56
C LEU A 11 48.31 -2.05 -23.24
N TRP A 12 49.07 -2.83 -22.47
CA TRP A 12 48.62 -3.33 -21.17
C TRP A 12 48.43 -2.20 -20.15
N ILE A 13 49.37 -1.24 -20.11
CA ILE A 13 49.27 -0.04 -19.26
C ILE A 13 48.06 0.81 -19.67
N ALA A 14 47.83 0.98 -20.97
CA ALA A 14 46.67 1.73 -21.48
C ALA A 14 45.35 1.06 -21.10
N VAL A 15 45.25 -0.27 -21.18
CA VAL A 15 44.05 -1.02 -20.76
C VAL A 15 43.81 -0.92 -19.25
N VAL A 16 44.86 -1.01 -18.43
CA VAL A 16 44.73 -0.84 -16.97
C VAL A 16 44.30 0.58 -16.60
N LEU A 17 44.83 1.60 -17.27
CA LEU A 17 44.39 2.99 -17.11
C LEU A 17 42.94 3.19 -17.54
N LEU A 18 42.51 2.53 -18.63
CA LEU A 18 41.13 2.58 -19.10
C LEU A 18 40.17 1.93 -18.09
N LEU A 19 40.55 0.78 -17.50
CA LEU A 19 39.76 0.11 -16.46
C LEU A 19 39.67 0.95 -15.17
N TYR A 20 40.72 1.68 -14.80
CA TYR A 20 40.69 2.62 -13.68
C TYR A 20 39.85 3.88 -13.95
N ALA A 21 39.64 4.23 -15.23
CA ALA A 21 38.81 5.36 -15.62
C ALA A 21 37.30 5.03 -15.62
N ILE A 22 36.91 3.75 -15.54
CA ILE A 22 35.51 3.35 -15.39
C ILE A 22 35.08 3.67 -13.95
N ARG A 23 34.49 4.86 -13.77
CA ARG A 23 33.69 5.17 -12.60
C ARG A 23 32.45 4.27 -12.65
N VAL A 24 32.38 3.28 -11.77
CA VAL A 24 31.14 2.53 -11.53
C VAL A 24 30.29 3.40 -10.61
N ASP A 25 29.40 4.19 -11.19
CA ASP A 25 28.34 4.83 -10.42
C ASP A 25 27.32 3.75 -10.06
N CYS A 26 27.45 3.22 -8.85
CA CYS A 26 26.53 2.22 -8.33
C CYS A 26 25.16 2.88 -8.12
N PHE A 27 24.24 2.65 -9.05
CA PHE A 27 22.87 3.12 -8.93
C PHE A 27 22.13 2.23 -7.94
N TYR A 28 21.89 2.74 -6.73
CA TYR A 28 21.02 2.08 -5.77
C TYR A 28 19.57 2.32 -6.16
N LEU A 29 18.80 1.23 -6.31
CA LEU A 29 17.36 1.33 -6.52
C LEU A 29 16.71 1.86 -5.23
N PRO A 30 16.04 3.03 -5.26
CA PRO A 30 15.36 3.55 -4.08
C PRO A 30 14.26 2.58 -3.63
N GLY A 31 14.06 2.48 -2.32
CA GLY A 31 13.05 1.61 -1.69
C GLY A 31 13.50 0.20 -1.26
N VAL A 32 14.78 -0.18 -1.46
CA VAL A 32 15.28 -1.53 -1.12
C VAL A 32 16.03 -1.58 0.23
N ALA A 33 16.59 -0.46 0.69
CA ALA A 33 17.39 -0.43 1.93
C ALA A 33 16.49 -0.36 3.17
N PRO A 34 16.86 -1.02 4.28
CA PRO A 34 16.20 -0.78 5.56
C PRO A 34 16.45 0.67 6.00
N ALA A 35 15.38 1.37 6.37
CA ALA A 35 15.49 2.64 7.07
C ALA A 35 15.60 2.38 8.58
N ASP A 36 16.64 2.92 9.20
CA ASP A 36 16.87 2.85 10.63
C ASP A 36 16.42 4.16 11.27
N PHE A 37 15.53 4.08 12.26
CA PHE A 37 14.99 5.24 12.97
C PHE A 37 15.40 5.22 14.44
N ARG A 38 15.83 6.37 14.95
CA ARG A 38 16.07 6.62 16.36
C ARG A 38 14.82 7.17 17.02
N LYS A 39 14.79 7.15 18.35
CA LYS A 39 13.73 7.78 19.13
C LYS A 39 13.60 9.26 18.75
N LYS A 40 12.36 9.74 18.55
CA LYS A 40 11.97 11.08 18.08
C LYS A 40 12.28 11.42 16.63
N ASP A 41 12.80 10.48 15.84
CA ASP A 41 12.96 10.74 14.41
C ASP A 41 11.59 10.95 13.75
N PRO A 42 11.47 11.94 12.85
CA PRO A 42 10.21 12.22 12.17
C PRO A 42 9.90 11.11 11.16
N LEU A 43 8.71 10.55 11.27
CA LEU A 43 8.21 9.53 10.37
C LEU A 43 7.28 10.15 9.33
N GLN A 44 7.62 10.00 8.05
CA GLN A 44 6.85 10.58 6.95
C GLN A 44 5.74 9.62 6.51
N VAL A 45 4.51 9.96 6.84
CA VAL A 45 3.32 9.25 6.34
C VAL A 45 2.92 9.86 5.01
N LYS A 46 2.79 9.01 4.01
CA LYS A 46 2.42 9.38 2.64
C LYS A 46 1.01 8.88 2.33
N VAL A 47 0.30 9.62 1.51
CA VAL A 47 -1.05 9.31 1.06
C VAL A 47 -1.06 9.13 -0.45
N ASN A 48 -1.96 8.27 -0.92
CA ASN A 48 -2.30 8.16 -2.33
C ASN A 48 -3.79 8.52 -2.51
N LYS A 49 -4.22 8.67 -3.77
CA LYS A 49 -5.63 8.84 -4.13
C LYS A 49 -6.46 7.68 -3.60
N LEU A 50 -7.74 7.97 -3.37
CA LEU A 50 -8.71 6.98 -2.90
C LEU A 50 -8.97 5.96 -3.98
N THR A 51 -9.01 4.68 -3.60
CA THR A 51 -9.30 3.56 -4.50
C THR A 51 -10.57 2.85 -4.04
N SER A 52 -11.31 2.24 -4.96
CA SER A 52 -12.52 1.49 -4.65
C SER A 52 -12.41 0.09 -5.24
N THR A 53 -13.05 -0.89 -4.60
CA THR A 53 -13.22 -2.25 -5.13
C THR A 53 -14.30 -2.32 -6.22
N LYS A 54 -15.22 -1.36 -6.24
CA LYS A 54 -16.35 -1.29 -7.19
C LYS A 54 -16.01 -0.49 -8.45
N THR A 55 -15.15 0.52 -8.33
CA THR A 55 -14.85 1.46 -9.42
C THR A 55 -13.35 1.49 -9.73
N GLN A 56 -13.01 1.67 -11.01
CA GLN A 56 -11.61 1.66 -11.47
C GLN A 56 -10.92 3.04 -11.37
N LEU A 57 -11.66 4.10 -11.03
CA LEU A 57 -11.15 5.47 -11.09
C LEU A 57 -10.73 5.98 -9.71
N PRO A 58 -9.47 6.41 -9.54
CA PRO A 58 -9.01 7.02 -8.31
C PRO A 58 -9.63 8.41 -8.14
N TYR A 59 -9.99 8.76 -6.91
CA TYR A 59 -10.64 10.03 -6.59
C TYR A 59 -9.97 10.73 -5.40
N SER A 60 -10.15 12.05 -5.28
CA SER A 60 -9.68 12.84 -4.14
C SER A 60 -10.87 13.52 -3.47
N LEU A 61 -11.01 13.34 -2.16
CA LEU A 61 -12.05 13.97 -1.35
C LEU A 61 -11.51 15.24 -0.66
N PRO A 62 -12.38 16.16 -0.24
CA PRO A 62 -12.00 17.38 0.48
C PRO A 62 -11.56 17.09 1.92
N TYR A 63 -10.47 16.34 2.07
CA TYR A 63 -9.81 16.09 3.35
C TYR A 63 -8.90 17.26 3.75
N CYS A 64 -8.37 17.18 4.96
CA CYS A 64 -7.31 18.07 5.43
C CYS A 64 -6.08 17.96 4.51
N GLN A 65 -5.65 19.07 3.92
CA GLN A 65 -4.43 19.15 3.13
C GLN A 65 -3.31 19.83 3.94
N PRO A 66 -2.05 19.40 3.78
CA PRO A 66 -0.92 20.12 4.35
C PRO A 66 -0.70 21.46 3.63
N ASN A 67 0.03 22.38 4.28
CA ASN A 67 0.32 23.72 3.71
C ASN A 67 1.08 23.67 2.38
N THR A 68 1.95 22.66 2.21
CA THR A 68 2.72 22.44 0.99
C THR A 68 2.59 20.98 0.58
N ILE A 69 2.00 20.73 -0.58
CA ILE A 69 1.88 19.40 -1.17
C ILE A 69 3.18 19.11 -1.92
N VAL A 70 3.85 18.03 -1.55
CA VAL A 70 5.10 17.57 -2.15
C VAL A 70 4.89 16.15 -2.65
N ASP A 71 5.04 15.98 -3.96
CA ASP A 71 5.01 14.67 -4.60
C ASP A 71 6.33 13.94 -4.33
N SER A 72 6.24 12.68 -3.95
CA SER A 72 7.41 11.80 -3.82
C SER A 72 7.09 10.42 -4.38
N ALA A 73 8.06 9.81 -5.05
CA ALA A 73 8.01 8.41 -5.46
C ALA A 73 9.08 7.64 -4.67
N GLU A 74 8.73 6.46 -4.15
CA GLU A 74 9.64 5.61 -3.37
C GLU A 74 10.45 4.70 -4.28
N ASN A 75 9.84 4.22 -5.37
CA ASN A 75 10.47 3.25 -6.25
C ASN A 75 10.23 3.52 -7.74
N LEU A 76 11.06 2.91 -8.58
CA LEU A 76 10.97 3.04 -10.04
C LEU A 76 9.62 2.54 -10.60
N GLY A 77 9.00 1.55 -9.94
CA GLY A 77 7.71 1.00 -10.35
C GLY A 77 6.58 2.02 -10.26
N GLU A 78 6.52 2.80 -9.18
CA GLU A 78 5.56 3.89 -8.99
C GLU A 78 5.73 4.99 -10.02
N VAL A 79 6.99 5.36 -10.31
CA VAL A 79 7.30 6.35 -11.35
C VAL A 79 6.79 5.87 -12.72
N LEU A 80 6.99 4.60 -13.05
CA LEU A 80 6.53 4.01 -14.32
C LEU A 80 5.01 3.87 -14.39
N ARG A 81 4.34 3.61 -13.27
CA ARG A 81 2.87 3.59 -13.17
C ARG A 81 2.25 4.99 -13.18
N GLY A 82 3.06 6.03 -12.95
CA GLY A 82 2.59 7.40 -12.80
C GLY A 82 1.89 7.63 -11.47
N ASP A 83 2.12 6.77 -10.48
CA ASP A 83 1.61 6.94 -9.12
C ASP A 83 2.30 8.15 -8.49
N ARG A 84 1.49 9.07 -7.94
CA ARG A 84 1.98 10.25 -7.23
C ARG A 84 1.57 10.12 -5.78
N MET A 85 2.53 9.83 -4.90
CA MET A 85 2.29 9.87 -3.47
C MET A 85 2.56 11.27 -2.94
N GLU A 86 1.60 11.77 -2.18
CA GLU A 86 1.64 13.10 -1.59
C GLU A 86 1.97 12.97 -0.10
N ASN A 87 2.58 14.02 0.47
CA ASN A 87 2.76 14.10 1.91
C ASN A 87 1.41 14.26 2.62
N SER A 88 1.26 13.59 3.77
CA SER A 88 0.05 13.71 4.59
C SER A 88 0.22 14.77 5.69
N PRO A 89 -0.89 15.28 6.27
CA PRO A 89 -0.82 16.16 7.44
C PRO A 89 -0.53 15.41 8.75
N TYR A 90 -0.45 14.07 8.72
CA TYR A 90 -0.16 13.24 9.89
C TYR A 90 1.34 13.24 10.16
N ALA A 91 1.73 13.81 11.30
CA ALA A 91 3.12 13.87 11.74
C ALA A 91 3.34 12.89 12.89
N PHE A 92 4.15 11.85 12.64
CA PHE A 92 4.50 10.84 13.63
C PHE A 92 5.95 11.03 14.09
N GLU A 93 6.21 10.77 15.37
CA GLU A 93 7.56 10.81 15.95
C GLU A 93 7.89 9.43 16.49
N MET A 94 9.03 8.88 16.09
CA MET A 94 9.37 7.49 16.39
C MET A 94 9.47 7.24 17.90
N ARG A 95 8.82 6.17 18.38
CA ARG A 95 8.76 5.78 19.82
C ARG A 95 8.18 6.87 20.74
N GLU A 96 7.37 7.79 20.21
CA GLU A 96 6.65 8.81 20.98
C GLU A 96 5.14 8.69 20.72
N PRO A 97 4.38 8.07 21.64
CA PRO A 97 2.94 7.93 21.47
C PRO A 97 2.27 9.30 21.53
N GLN A 98 1.29 9.51 20.65
CA GLN A 98 0.51 10.74 20.57
C GLN A 98 -0.96 10.41 20.73
N MET A 99 -1.68 11.21 21.51
CA MET A 99 -3.11 11.00 21.75
C MET A 99 -3.88 12.27 21.40
N CYS A 100 -5.06 12.08 20.82
CA CYS A 100 -6.06 13.08 20.45
C CYS A 100 -5.46 14.28 19.70
N ARG A 101 -4.64 14.01 18.69
CA ARG A 101 -4.04 15.08 17.90
C ARG A 101 -5.01 15.55 16.82
N ILE A 102 -5.32 16.84 16.83
CA ILE A 102 -6.23 17.46 15.85
C ILE A 102 -5.47 17.72 14.56
N VAL A 103 -6.02 17.24 13.44
CA VAL A 103 -5.49 17.48 12.10
C VAL A 103 -6.05 18.79 11.56
N CYS A 104 -7.36 18.85 11.40
CA CYS A 104 -8.07 20.03 10.95
C CYS A 104 -9.57 19.93 11.23
N ARG A 105 -10.27 21.03 10.98
CA ARG A 105 -11.73 21.09 10.96
C ARG A 105 -12.19 21.54 9.57
N ILE A 106 -13.09 20.77 8.97
CA ILE A 106 -13.72 21.13 7.71
C ILE A 106 -15.21 21.37 7.92
N THR A 107 -15.81 22.22 7.09
CA THR A 107 -17.27 22.41 7.02
C THR A 107 -17.74 21.91 5.68
N LEU A 108 -18.70 20.98 5.67
CA LEU A 108 -19.15 20.37 4.43
C LEU A 108 -20.23 21.21 3.74
N ASN A 109 -20.07 21.42 2.44
CA ASN A 109 -21.14 21.94 1.58
C ASN A 109 -22.06 20.81 1.09
N ASP A 110 -23.21 21.15 0.52
CA ASP A 110 -24.16 20.15 -0.01
C ASP A 110 -23.53 19.23 -1.08
N ASN A 111 -22.66 19.78 -1.94
CA ASN A 111 -21.92 19.01 -2.93
C ASN A 111 -20.93 18.04 -2.30
N ASP A 112 -20.23 18.47 -1.24
CA ASP A 112 -19.25 17.64 -0.53
C ASP A 112 -19.95 16.50 0.21
N VAL A 113 -21.11 16.77 0.82
CA VAL A 113 -21.96 15.76 1.45
C VAL A 113 -22.39 14.70 0.43
N LYS A 114 -22.85 15.13 -0.76
CA LYS A 114 -23.23 14.20 -1.82
C LYS A 114 -22.05 13.36 -2.29
N ALA A 115 -20.90 13.98 -2.52
CA ALA A 115 -19.69 13.29 -2.94
C ALA A 115 -19.25 12.26 -1.89
N ILE A 116 -19.20 12.62 -0.61
CA ILE A 116 -18.82 11.70 0.47
C ILE A 116 -19.80 10.52 0.56
N LYS A 117 -21.11 10.76 0.47
CA LYS A 117 -22.12 9.69 0.49
C LYS A 117 -21.95 8.71 -0.67
N GLU A 118 -21.78 9.22 -1.88
CA GLU A 118 -21.50 8.39 -3.07
C GLU A 118 -20.23 7.56 -2.88
N LYS A 119 -19.16 8.16 -2.32
CA LYS A 119 -17.90 7.44 -2.07
C LYS A 119 -17.99 6.40 -0.96
N ILE A 120 -18.87 6.59 0.03
CA ILE A 120 -19.18 5.58 1.03
C ILE A 120 -19.92 4.40 0.39
N ASP A 121 -20.90 4.67 -0.48
CA ASP A 121 -21.66 3.62 -1.19
C ASP A 121 -20.77 2.82 -2.16
N ASP A 122 -19.83 3.51 -2.81
CA ASP A 122 -18.83 2.91 -3.71
C ASP A 122 -17.68 2.22 -2.95
N GLU A 123 -17.70 2.17 -1.62
CA GLU A 123 -16.66 1.51 -0.80
C GLU A 123 -15.24 2.02 -1.09
N TYR A 124 -15.08 3.35 -1.21
CA TYR A 124 -13.76 3.93 -1.37
C TYR A 124 -12.93 3.75 -0.09
N CYS A 125 -11.69 3.31 -0.28
CA CYS A 125 -10.67 3.16 0.72
C CYS A 125 -9.63 4.27 0.62
N VAL A 126 -9.21 4.76 1.78
CA VAL A 126 -8.06 5.65 1.94
C VAL A 126 -6.82 4.79 2.12
N ASN A 127 -5.82 5.00 1.25
CA ASN A 127 -4.55 4.30 1.31
C ASN A 127 -3.46 5.25 1.83
N MET A 128 -2.70 4.76 2.81
CA MET A 128 -1.52 5.46 3.33
C MET A 128 -0.34 4.49 3.34
N ILE A 129 0.86 5.05 3.31
CA ILE A 129 2.10 4.29 3.30
C ILE A 129 3.07 4.92 4.31
N LEU A 130 3.78 4.06 5.05
CA LEU A 130 4.82 4.44 5.98
C LEU A 130 6.01 3.50 5.82
N ASP A 131 7.20 4.03 5.52
CA ASP A 131 8.43 3.24 5.30
C ASP A 131 8.21 2.05 4.33
N ASN A 132 7.55 2.34 3.20
CA ASN A 132 7.13 1.39 2.17
C ASN A 132 6.10 0.33 2.62
N LEU A 133 5.60 0.37 3.85
CA LEU A 133 4.53 -0.51 4.31
C LEU A 133 3.15 0.13 4.07
N PRO A 134 2.20 -0.60 3.45
CA PRO A 134 0.85 -0.10 3.31
C PRO A 134 0.13 -0.09 4.66
N LEU A 135 -0.75 0.89 4.85
CA LEU A 135 -1.67 0.93 5.98
C LEU A 135 -2.68 -0.21 5.87
N VAL A 136 -2.87 -0.93 6.98
CA VAL A 136 -3.86 -2.02 7.04
C VAL A 136 -4.80 -1.91 8.24
N VAL A 137 -6.02 -2.39 8.04
CA VAL A 137 -7.02 -2.59 9.10
C VAL A 137 -7.03 -4.06 9.52
N PRO A 138 -6.73 -4.39 10.78
CA PRO A 138 -6.81 -5.75 11.27
C PRO A 138 -8.27 -6.17 11.50
N ILE A 139 -8.73 -7.17 10.75
CA ILE A 139 -10.07 -7.75 10.86
C ILE A 139 -9.97 -9.07 11.64
N LYS A 140 -10.54 -9.06 12.84
CA LYS A 140 -10.75 -10.28 13.62
C LYS A 140 -12.02 -10.97 13.14
N ARG A 141 -11.88 -12.19 12.64
CA ARG A 141 -13.02 -13.05 12.34
C ARG A 141 -13.70 -13.47 13.65
N LEU A 142 -15.00 -13.75 13.58
CA LEU A 142 -15.83 -14.14 14.73
C LEU A 142 -15.35 -15.44 15.40
N ASP A 143 -14.64 -16.28 14.66
CA ASP A 143 -14.02 -17.49 15.18
C ASP A 143 -12.70 -17.16 15.88
N ARG A 144 -12.64 -17.33 17.20
CA ARG A 144 -11.51 -16.90 18.05
C ARG A 144 -10.17 -17.50 17.66
N ASP A 145 -10.17 -18.64 16.96
CA ASP A 145 -8.98 -19.39 16.58
C ASP A 145 -8.51 -19.09 15.15
N SER A 146 -9.29 -18.30 14.39
CA SER A 146 -8.91 -17.94 13.03
C SER A 146 -7.92 -16.77 13.02
N PRO A 147 -6.92 -16.80 12.12
CA PRO A 147 -5.91 -15.73 12.06
C PRO A 147 -6.56 -14.39 11.73
N THR A 148 -5.99 -13.31 12.28
CA THR A 148 -6.40 -11.94 11.95
C THR A 148 -6.08 -11.69 10.48
N VAL A 149 -7.09 -11.27 9.72
CA VAL A 149 -6.94 -10.90 8.31
C VAL A 149 -6.64 -9.40 8.24
N TYR A 150 -5.74 -9.01 7.34
CA TYR A 150 -5.42 -7.60 7.13
C TYR A 150 -6.07 -7.11 5.85
N GLN A 151 -6.83 -6.03 5.94
CA GLN A 151 -7.38 -5.32 4.80
C GLN A 151 -6.54 -4.09 4.50
N HIS A 152 -6.21 -3.85 3.22
CA HIS A 152 -5.50 -2.64 2.82
C HIS A 152 -6.39 -1.40 2.87
N GLY A 153 -5.86 -0.34 3.48
CA GLY A 153 -6.56 0.92 3.67
C GLY A 153 -7.77 0.79 4.61
N PHE A 154 -8.42 1.91 4.85
CA PHE A 154 -9.68 1.97 5.60
C PHE A 154 -10.75 2.64 4.75
N TYR A 155 -12.00 2.21 4.91
CA TYR A 155 -13.13 2.84 4.22
C TYR A 155 -13.31 4.29 4.67
N VAL A 156 -13.69 5.18 3.75
CA VAL A 156 -14.01 6.59 4.05
C VAL A 156 -15.06 6.72 5.15
N GLY A 157 -16.02 5.81 5.20
CA GLY A 157 -17.09 5.80 6.18
C GLY A 157 -17.91 4.53 6.10
N VAL A 158 -18.99 4.50 6.88
CA VAL A 158 -19.92 3.38 6.94
C VAL A 158 -21.36 3.88 6.88
N LYS A 159 -22.22 3.10 6.25
CA LYS A 159 -23.67 3.26 6.36
C LYS A 159 -24.18 2.49 7.56
N GLY A 160 -25.05 3.09 8.34
CA GLY A 160 -25.62 2.47 9.54
C GLY A 160 -26.98 3.05 9.89
N GLN A 161 -27.63 2.43 10.86
CA GLN A 161 -28.93 2.86 11.37
C GLN A 161 -28.81 3.12 12.87
N TYR A 162 -29.48 4.17 13.35
CA TYR A 162 -29.63 4.38 14.78
C TYR A 162 -30.61 3.38 15.37
N ASN A 163 -30.35 2.97 16.61
CA ASN A 163 -31.21 2.04 17.32
C ASN A 163 -32.64 2.63 17.45
N GLY A 164 -33.60 2.05 16.73
CA GLY A 164 -34.99 2.51 16.71
C GLY A 164 -35.40 3.41 15.53
N SER A 165 -34.46 3.80 14.66
CA SER A 165 -34.78 4.46 13.38
C SER A 165 -34.67 3.48 12.21
N ARG A 166 -35.57 3.60 11.22
CA ARG A 166 -35.47 2.87 9.95
C ARG A 166 -34.66 3.61 8.89
N ASP A 167 -34.26 4.85 9.17
CA ASP A 167 -33.53 5.67 8.22
C ASP A 167 -32.05 5.31 8.22
N GLU A 168 -31.54 4.94 7.05
CA GLU A 168 -30.11 4.75 6.83
C GLU A 168 -29.38 6.09 6.85
N LYS A 169 -28.36 6.17 7.70
CA LYS A 169 -27.49 7.34 7.86
C LYS A 169 -26.07 6.99 7.45
N TYR A 170 -25.37 8.00 6.99
CA TYR A 170 -23.98 7.90 6.56
C TYR A 170 -23.08 8.49 7.64
N PHE A 171 -22.11 7.70 8.07
CA PHE A 171 -21.13 8.06 9.07
C PHE A 171 -19.74 8.08 8.45
N ILE A 172 -18.97 9.12 8.74
CA ILE A 172 -17.60 9.25 8.23
C ILE A 172 -16.60 8.86 9.31
N HIS A 173 -15.51 8.20 8.91
CA HIS A 173 -14.39 7.94 9.80
C HIS A 173 -13.53 9.19 9.92
N ASN A 174 -13.61 9.85 11.06
CA ASN A 174 -12.92 11.11 11.33
C ASN A 174 -11.86 10.99 12.42
N HIS A 175 -11.88 9.91 13.21
CA HIS A 175 -10.84 9.62 14.18
C HIS A 175 -10.06 8.37 13.76
N LEU A 176 -8.74 8.47 13.65
CA LEU A 176 -7.87 7.36 13.24
C LEU A 176 -6.92 6.99 14.38
N SER A 177 -7.01 5.76 14.87
CA SER A 177 -6.06 5.23 15.84
C SER A 177 -5.01 4.40 15.12
N PHE A 178 -3.81 4.95 14.95
CA PHE A 178 -2.68 4.29 14.31
C PHE A 178 -1.87 3.47 15.31
N LEU A 179 -1.47 2.27 14.90
CA LEU A 179 -0.56 1.40 15.63
C LEU A 179 0.66 1.12 14.74
N VAL A 180 1.80 1.70 15.11
CA VAL A 180 3.07 1.47 14.43
C VAL A 180 3.83 0.38 15.18
N LYS A 181 4.03 -0.76 14.52
CA LYS A 181 4.84 -1.85 15.06
C LYS A 181 6.28 -1.67 14.63
N TYR A 182 7.20 -1.80 15.57
CA TYR A 182 8.62 -1.66 15.31
C TYR A 182 9.43 -2.79 15.93
N HIS A 183 10.58 -3.07 15.33
CA HIS A 183 11.56 -3.99 15.85
C HIS A 183 12.77 -3.19 16.32
N GLU A 184 13.14 -3.33 17.59
CA GLU A 184 14.28 -2.64 18.18
C GLU A 184 15.52 -3.51 18.11
N ASP A 185 16.63 -2.93 17.67
CA ASP A 185 17.95 -3.54 17.78
C ASP A 185 18.61 -3.01 19.05
N GLU A 186 18.61 -3.83 20.11
CA GLU A 186 19.17 -3.49 21.42
C GLU A 186 20.66 -3.07 21.37
N GLN A 187 21.42 -3.52 20.36
CA GLN A 187 22.85 -3.22 20.28
C GLN A 187 23.13 -1.82 19.70
N LEU A 188 22.24 -1.34 18.84
CA LEU A 188 22.44 -0.11 18.07
C LEU A 188 21.46 1.01 18.47
N ASP A 189 20.48 0.73 19.35
CA ASP A 189 19.39 1.64 19.73
C ASP A 189 18.67 2.23 18.50
N VAL A 190 18.57 1.42 17.44
CA VAL A 190 17.82 1.74 16.24
C VAL A 190 16.58 0.89 16.17
N SER A 191 15.54 1.46 15.58
CA SER A 191 14.27 0.78 15.40
C SER A 191 13.89 0.76 13.94
N ARG A 192 13.37 -0.37 13.50
CA ARG A 192 12.88 -0.57 12.14
C ARG A 192 11.38 -0.76 12.17
N ILE A 193 10.67 -0.12 11.25
CA ILE A 193 9.21 -0.25 11.16
C ILE A 193 8.89 -1.59 10.50
N VAL A 194 8.04 -2.37 11.17
CA VAL A 194 7.66 -3.73 10.73
C VAL A 194 6.16 -3.89 10.57
N GLY A 195 5.36 -2.93 11.04
CA GLY A 195 3.93 -2.93 10.79
C GLY A 195 3.32 -1.54 10.94
N PHE A 196 2.26 -1.31 10.17
CA PHE A 196 1.50 -0.07 10.12
C PHE A 196 0.01 -0.39 10.05
N GLU A 197 -0.65 -0.31 11.19
CA GLU A 197 -2.05 -0.67 11.37
C GLU A 197 -2.89 0.57 11.72
N VAL A 198 -4.18 0.54 11.38
CA VAL A 198 -5.14 1.57 11.75
C VAL A 198 -6.45 0.97 12.22
N LYS A 199 -7.06 1.60 13.21
CA LYS A 199 -8.45 1.40 13.59
C LYS A 199 -9.22 2.69 13.33
N PRO A 200 -10.11 2.71 12.32
CA PRO A 200 -10.92 3.87 12.04
C PRO A 200 -12.12 3.92 12.99
N PHE A 201 -12.43 5.13 13.47
CA PHE A 201 -13.60 5.41 14.30
C PHE A 201 -14.39 6.58 13.74
N SER A 202 -15.71 6.54 13.93
CA SER A 202 -16.58 7.68 13.66
C SER A 202 -17.03 8.26 15.00
N VAL A 203 -16.66 9.51 15.28
CA VAL A 203 -17.00 10.20 16.53
C VAL A 203 -17.34 11.65 16.29
N LYS A 204 -18.50 12.07 16.80
CA LYS A 204 -18.91 13.46 16.84
C LYS A 204 -18.15 14.17 17.97
N HIS A 205 -17.04 14.80 17.62
CA HIS A 205 -16.22 15.55 18.57
C HIS A 205 -16.97 16.77 19.12
N GLU A 206 -16.98 16.88 20.44
CA GLU A 206 -17.45 18.04 21.17
C GLU A 206 -16.27 18.75 21.82
N TYR A 207 -16.32 20.07 21.92
CA TYR A 207 -15.26 20.89 22.50
C TYR A 207 -15.85 22.00 23.36
N GLU A 208 -15.10 22.40 24.37
CA GLU A 208 -15.49 23.47 25.29
C GLU A 208 -14.79 24.78 24.90
N GLY A 209 -15.57 25.86 24.74
CA GLY A 209 -15.06 27.20 24.44
C GLY A 209 -14.91 27.53 22.94
N GLU A 210 -14.07 28.52 22.64
CA GLU A 210 -13.81 28.98 21.26
C GLU A 210 -12.81 28.09 20.52
N TRP A 211 -13.01 27.95 19.21
CA TRP A 211 -12.15 27.12 18.36
C TRP A 211 -10.80 27.80 18.09
N ASN A 212 -9.77 27.41 18.82
CA ASN A 212 -8.38 27.85 18.69
C ASN A 212 -7.50 26.88 17.85
N GLY A 213 -8.09 26.16 16.89
CA GLY A 213 -7.35 25.24 16.01
C GLY A 213 -6.76 24.04 16.76
N ASN A 214 -5.47 23.78 16.57
CA ASN A 214 -4.84 22.53 17.02
C ASN A 214 -4.71 22.41 18.55
N THR A 215 -4.94 23.48 19.30
CA THR A 215 -4.84 23.52 20.78
C THR A 215 -6.19 23.42 21.48
N THR A 216 -7.29 23.29 20.73
CA THR A 216 -8.62 23.13 21.34
C THR A 216 -8.70 21.81 22.09
N ARG A 217 -9.22 21.87 23.32
CA ARG A 217 -9.49 20.68 24.11
C ARG A 217 -10.82 20.07 23.68
N LEU A 218 -10.78 18.80 23.29
CA LEU A 218 -11.96 18.02 22.97
C LEU A 218 -12.45 17.30 24.22
N SER A 219 -13.76 17.17 24.41
CA SER A 219 -14.34 16.42 25.54
C SER A 219 -14.38 14.93 25.27
N THR A 220 -14.42 14.55 23.99
CA THR A 220 -14.50 13.16 23.50
C THR A 220 -13.17 12.42 23.52
N CYS A 221 -12.06 13.15 23.38
CA CYS A 221 -10.72 12.61 23.55
C CYS A 221 -9.87 13.64 24.29
N ASP A 222 -9.19 13.20 25.34
CA ASP A 222 -8.35 14.08 26.15
C ASP A 222 -7.11 13.30 26.60
N PRO A 223 -5.90 13.74 26.20
CA PRO A 223 -4.65 13.14 26.66
C PRO A 223 -4.49 13.19 28.19
N HIS A 224 -4.97 14.26 28.84
CA HIS A 224 -4.81 14.46 30.28
C HIS A 224 -5.75 13.57 31.10
N ALA A 225 -6.96 13.34 30.60
CA ALA A 225 -7.94 12.44 31.22
C ALA A 225 -7.75 10.97 30.79
N GLN A 226 -6.76 10.68 29.93
CA GLN A 226 -6.55 9.37 29.29
C GLN A 226 -7.82 8.81 28.62
N ARG A 227 -8.66 9.71 28.10
CA ARG A 227 -9.89 9.32 27.41
C ARG A 227 -9.57 9.05 25.94
N THR A 228 -9.64 7.78 25.55
CA THR A 228 -9.55 7.35 24.16
C THR A 228 -10.92 7.29 23.52
N VAL A 229 -10.95 7.47 22.20
CA VAL A 229 -12.15 7.25 21.40
C VAL A 229 -12.52 5.77 21.41
N SER A 230 -13.80 5.50 21.61
CA SER A 230 -14.36 4.15 21.60
C SER A 230 -15.56 4.05 20.67
N ASN A 231 -15.92 2.82 20.28
CA ASN A 231 -17.12 2.52 19.49
C ASN A 231 -18.43 2.90 20.20
N SER A 232 -18.37 3.24 21.49
CA SER A 232 -19.52 3.70 22.27
C SER A 232 -19.81 5.20 22.12
N ASP A 233 -18.87 5.98 21.60
CA ASP A 233 -19.09 7.41 21.39
C ASP A 233 -20.09 7.64 20.24
N TYR A 234 -20.80 8.77 20.27
CA TYR A 234 -21.78 9.08 19.24
C TYR A 234 -21.09 9.27 17.88
N PRO A 235 -21.54 8.58 16.82
CA PRO A 235 -20.87 8.66 15.53
C PRO A 235 -21.11 9.99 14.82
N GLN A 236 -20.19 10.36 13.93
CA GLN A 236 -20.26 11.60 13.17
C GLN A 236 -21.07 11.38 11.88
N GLU A 237 -22.30 11.91 11.86
CA GLU A 237 -23.15 11.93 10.66
C GLU A 237 -22.61 12.91 9.60
N VAL A 238 -22.77 12.53 8.33
CA VAL A 238 -22.45 13.36 7.16
C VAL A 238 -23.65 14.23 6.80
N GLU A 239 -23.61 15.49 7.23
CA GLU A 239 -24.67 16.50 6.99
C GLU A 239 -24.09 17.83 6.52
N ALA A 240 -24.91 18.57 5.78
CA ALA A 240 -24.53 19.88 5.24
C ALA A 240 -24.40 20.92 6.35
N ASN A 241 -23.47 21.86 6.17
CA ASN A 241 -23.17 22.97 7.09
C ASN A 241 -22.74 22.53 8.51
N LYS A 242 -22.47 21.25 8.74
CA LYS A 242 -21.87 20.75 9.98
C LYS A 242 -20.35 20.69 9.83
N GLY A 243 -19.66 21.08 10.90
CA GLY A 243 -18.21 20.97 11.00
C GLY A 243 -17.81 19.56 11.40
N ILE A 244 -16.82 19.01 10.72
CA ILE A 244 -16.21 17.72 11.04
C ILE A 244 -14.78 17.99 11.49
N ILE A 245 -14.45 17.48 12.67
CA ILE A 245 -13.11 17.57 13.24
C ILE A 245 -12.42 16.24 12.97
N PHE A 246 -11.25 16.28 12.34
CA PHE A 246 -10.41 15.10 12.12
C PHE A 246 -9.34 15.04 13.20
N THR A 247 -9.22 13.87 13.82
CA THR A 247 -8.25 13.62 14.88
C THR A 247 -7.56 12.28 14.69
N TYR A 248 -6.41 12.10 15.34
CA TYR A 248 -5.72 10.83 15.33
C TYR A 248 -4.95 10.55 16.61
N ASP A 249 -4.75 9.27 16.86
CA ASP A 249 -3.89 8.72 17.89
C ASP A 249 -2.76 7.92 17.24
N VAL A 250 -1.59 7.89 17.88
CA VAL A 250 -0.44 7.10 17.46
C VAL A 250 0.05 6.31 18.66
N GLU A 251 0.00 4.99 18.55
CA GLU A 251 0.57 4.05 19.50
C GLU A 251 1.75 3.33 18.85
N PHE A 252 2.82 3.14 19.61
CA PHE A 252 3.98 2.35 19.18
C PHE A 252 4.01 1.05 19.96
N LYS A 253 4.21 -0.07 19.24
CA LYS A 253 4.32 -1.39 19.85
C LYS A 253 5.54 -2.13 19.33
N GLU A 254 6.38 -2.57 20.25
CA GLU A 254 7.51 -3.42 19.93
C GLU A 254 7.04 -4.81 19.44
N SER A 255 7.75 -5.36 18.46
CA SER A 255 7.45 -6.64 17.84
C SER A 255 8.71 -7.44 17.55
N ASP A 256 8.63 -8.76 17.77
CA ASP A 256 9.70 -9.71 17.48
C ASP A 256 9.90 -9.99 15.98
N VAL A 257 9.05 -9.42 15.12
CA VAL A 257 9.13 -9.60 13.66
C VAL A 257 10.37 -8.90 13.13
N LYS A 258 11.24 -9.65 12.44
CA LYS A 258 12.43 -9.08 11.80
C LYS A 258 12.04 -8.27 10.57
N TRP A 259 12.83 -7.24 10.27
CA TRP A 259 12.61 -6.38 9.09
C TRP A 259 12.49 -7.18 7.78
N ALA A 260 13.28 -8.25 7.60
CA ALA A 260 13.25 -9.06 6.39
C ALA A 260 11.90 -9.78 6.15
N SER A 261 11.18 -10.15 7.21
CA SER A 261 9.88 -10.84 7.16
C SER A 261 8.69 -9.89 7.36
N ARG A 262 8.92 -8.57 7.38
CA ARG A 262 7.87 -7.59 7.69
C ARG A 262 6.70 -7.61 6.70
N TRP A 263 6.96 -8.00 5.45
CA TRP A 263 5.95 -8.11 4.39
C TRP A 263 5.08 -9.36 4.50
N ASP A 264 5.53 -10.41 5.21
CA ASP A 264 4.82 -11.69 5.26
C ASP A 264 3.40 -11.53 5.81
N THR A 265 3.23 -10.64 6.79
CA THR A 265 1.91 -10.36 7.40
C THR A 265 0.93 -9.73 6.42
N TYR A 266 1.44 -8.96 5.46
CA TYR A 266 0.64 -8.26 4.45
C TYR A 266 0.29 -9.14 3.25
N LEU A 267 1.10 -10.16 2.98
CA LEU A 267 0.89 -11.12 1.90
C LEU A 267 -0.16 -12.18 2.23
N LEU A 268 -0.56 -12.30 3.50
CA LEU A 268 -1.66 -13.15 3.96
C LEU A 268 -3.01 -12.52 3.59
N MET A 269 -3.28 -12.37 2.30
CA MET A 269 -4.53 -11.81 1.79
C MET A 269 -5.64 -12.87 1.72
N ALA A 270 -6.87 -12.43 1.98
CA ALA A 270 -8.08 -13.27 2.01
C ALA A 270 -8.76 -13.47 0.65
N ASP A 271 -8.06 -13.21 -0.47
CA ASP A 271 -8.66 -13.22 -1.80
C ASP A 271 -8.12 -14.37 -2.67
N ASP A 272 -8.55 -15.58 -2.33
CA ASP A 272 -8.32 -16.78 -3.14
C ASP A 272 -9.14 -16.77 -4.45
N GLN A 273 -10.02 -15.78 -4.69
CA GLN A 273 -11.03 -15.88 -5.75
C GLN A 273 -10.56 -15.41 -7.14
N ILE A 274 -9.44 -14.69 -7.28
CA ILE A 274 -9.16 -13.96 -8.54
C ILE A 274 -8.09 -14.61 -9.45
N HIS A 275 -7.32 -15.60 -8.98
CA HIS A 275 -6.24 -16.16 -9.81
C HIS A 275 -6.65 -17.31 -10.74
N TRP A 276 -7.73 -18.05 -10.43
CA TRP A 276 -8.05 -19.26 -11.20
C TRP A 276 -8.51 -18.94 -12.63
N PHE A 277 -9.17 -17.80 -12.88
CA PHE A 277 -9.59 -17.41 -14.24
C PHE A 277 -8.39 -17.16 -15.16
N SER A 278 -7.34 -16.50 -14.66
CA SER A 278 -6.10 -16.25 -15.42
C SER A 278 -5.29 -17.54 -15.66
N ILE A 279 -5.30 -18.46 -14.69
CA ILE A 279 -4.67 -19.78 -14.81
C ILE A 279 -5.40 -20.64 -15.85
N VAL A 280 -6.73 -20.66 -15.84
CA VAL A 280 -7.52 -21.39 -16.84
C VAL A 280 -7.32 -20.82 -18.23
N ASN A 281 -7.31 -19.49 -18.36
CA ASN A 281 -7.08 -18.82 -19.64
C ASN A 281 -5.70 -19.13 -20.22
N SER A 282 -4.64 -19.08 -19.40
CA SER A 282 -3.28 -19.41 -19.86
C SER A 282 -3.13 -20.90 -20.20
N LEU A 283 -3.74 -21.80 -19.41
CA LEU A 283 -3.77 -23.24 -19.69
C LEU A 283 -4.46 -23.56 -21.01
N MET A 284 -5.60 -22.90 -21.31
CA MET A 284 -6.33 -23.11 -22.55
C MET A 284 -5.49 -22.72 -23.78
N ILE A 285 -4.79 -21.58 -23.72
CA ILE A 285 -3.89 -21.13 -24.80
C ILE A 285 -2.76 -22.15 -25.04
N VAL A 286 -2.14 -22.67 -23.98
CA VAL A 286 -1.05 -23.66 -24.09
C VAL A 286 -1.54 -24.96 -24.73
N LEU A 287 -2.72 -25.46 -24.32
CA LEU A 287 -3.31 -26.66 -24.91
C LEU A 287 -3.60 -26.48 -26.40
N PHE A 288 -4.19 -25.34 -26.81
CA PHE A 288 -4.44 -25.05 -28.22
C PHE A 288 -3.15 -24.97 -29.06
N LEU A 289 -2.13 -24.27 -28.57
CA LEU A 289 -0.84 -24.16 -29.26
C LEU A 289 -0.16 -25.52 -29.40
N SER A 290 -0.16 -26.34 -28.33
CA SER A 290 0.39 -27.70 -28.37
C SER A 290 -0.35 -28.59 -29.36
N GLY A 291 -1.69 -28.52 -29.42
CA GLY A 291 -2.51 -29.28 -30.36
C GLY A 291 -2.25 -28.89 -31.81
N MET A 292 -2.07 -27.60 -32.08
CA MET A 292 -1.71 -27.11 -33.41
C MET A 292 -0.33 -27.62 -33.85
N VAL A 293 0.67 -27.56 -32.96
CA VAL A 293 2.02 -28.09 -33.24
C VAL A 293 1.99 -29.59 -33.46
N ALA A 294 1.26 -30.35 -32.63
CA ALA A 294 1.10 -31.79 -32.79
C ALA A 294 0.45 -32.16 -34.13
N MET A 295 -0.58 -31.41 -34.57
CA MET A 295 -1.24 -31.62 -35.86
C MET A 295 -0.31 -31.33 -37.04
N ILE A 296 0.50 -30.26 -36.96
CA ILE A 296 1.52 -29.96 -37.96
C ILE A 296 2.55 -31.09 -38.03
N MET A 297 3.06 -31.54 -36.89
CA MET A 297 4.05 -32.62 -36.80
C MET A 297 3.52 -33.94 -37.34
N LEU A 298 2.29 -34.32 -36.99
CA LEU A 298 1.62 -35.51 -37.53
C LEU A 298 1.44 -35.40 -39.04
N ARG A 299 1.01 -34.24 -39.54
CA ARG A 299 0.82 -34.01 -40.98
C ARG A 299 2.14 -34.10 -41.75
N THR A 300 3.22 -33.57 -41.20
CA THR A 300 4.56 -33.68 -41.81
C THR A 300 5.06 -35.13 -41.78
N LEU A 301 4.90 -35.83 -40.65
CA LEU A 301 5.36 -37.20 -40.47
C LEU A 301 4.62 -38.18 -41.40
N TYR A 302 3.29 -38.06 -41.51
CA TYR A 302 2.52 -38.87 -42.45
C TYR A 302 2.92 -38.61 -43.90
N ARG A 303 3.14 -37.35 -44.28
CA ARG A 303 3.60 -37.00 -45.62
C ARG A 303 4.98 -37.59 -45.90
N ASP A 304 5.89 -37.51 -44.95
CA ASP A 304 7.25 -38.03 -45.13
C ASP A 304 7.25 -39.57 -45.21
N ILE A 305 6.53 -40.28 -44.34
CA ILE A 305 6.36 -41.76 -44.44
C ILE A 305 5.77 -42.15 -45.79
N SER A 306 4.72 -41.45 -46.25
CA SER A 306 4.11 -41.76 -47.54
C SER A 306 5.09 -41.59 -48.72
N LYS A 307 6.01 -40.63 -48.61
CA LYS A 307 7.04 -40.39 -49.62
C LYS A 307 8.14 -41.46 -49.57
N TYR A 308 8.57 -41.89 -48.39
CA TYR A 308 9.54 -42.98 -48.24
C TYR A 308 8.99 -44.31 -48.76
N ASN A 309 7.74 -44.65 -48.42
CA ASN A 309 7.11 -45.88 -48.91
C ASN A 309 6.97 -45.90 -50.45
N GLN A 310 6.77 -44.74 -51.09
CA GLN A 310 6.73 -44.63 -52.55
C GLN A 310 8.12 -44.86 -53.19
N LEU A 311 9.19 -44.38 -52.55
CA LEU A 311 10.56 -44.57 -53.04
C LEU A 311 10.98 -46.05 -52.92
N GLU A 312 10.66 -46.71 -51.81
CA GLU A 312 10.95 -48.13 -51.59
C GLU A 312 10.27 -49.01 -52.65
N THR A 313 9.00 -48.74 -52.98
CA THR A 313 8.29 -49.45 -54.06
C THR A 313 8.84 -49.17 -55.46
N GLN A 314 9.55 -48.05 -55.68
CA GLN A 314 10.21 -47.76 -56.96
C GLN A 314 11.57 -48.45 -57.08
N GLU A 315 12.30 -48.62 -55.98
CA GLU A 315 13.56 -49.36 -55.96
C GLU A 315 13.35 -50.88 -56.10
N GLU A 316 12.27 -51.44 -55.56
CA GLU A 316 11.93 -52.87 -55.73
C GLU A 316 11.42 -53.23 -57.13
N ALA A 317 10.97 -52.25 -57.92
CA ALA A 317 10.45 -52.44 -59.28
C ALA A 317 11.54 -52.32 -60.38
N HIS A 318 12.79 -52.07 -60.00
CA HIS A 318 13.95 -51.90 -60.89
C HIS A 318 14.95 -53.04 -60.74
#